data_AF-A0A8H6ZY78-F1
#
_entry.id   AF-A0A8H6ZY78-F1
#
_cell.length_a   1.000
_cell.length_b   1.000
_cell.length_c   1.000
_cell.angle_alpha   90.00
_cell.angle_beta   90.00
_cell.angle_gamma   90.00
#
_symmetry.space_group_name_H-M   'P 1'
#
loop_
_entity.id
_entity.type
_entity.pdbx_description
1 polymer ?
#
loop_
_entity_poly.entity_id
_entity_poly.type
_entity_poly.pdbx_seq_one_letter_code
_entity_poly.pdbx_strand_id
1 'polypeptide(L)'
;MAQTVQRSGLSKRKERPSDADVQPSPAKKAKATARKSTGGRPPVPPSAPRGSNASGSGGDRDSGTANAGKKRRFRPGTVALREIRKYQKSTDLLIQKLPFSRLVREIAMEMTTDVNDGYGDSGLRWQTSALLALQEATEAYLVHLFEDANLCAIHAKRVTLMQRDIQLARRIRGPWGGMA
;
A
#
# COMPACT_ATOMS: atom_id res chain seq x y z
N MET A 1 -74.86 -33.29 12.70
CA MET A 1 -75.03 -31.83 12.87
C MET A 1 -74.27 -31.19 11.70
N ALA A 2 -74.85 -30.47 10.74
CA ALA A 2 -75.70 -29.26 10.83
C ALA A 2 -74.89 -28.10 11.46
N GLN A 3 -74.68 -26.91 10.86
CA GLN A 3 -75.15 -26.24 9.62
C GLN A 3 -74.08 -25.20 9.14
N THR A 4 -74.09 -24.48 8.00
CA THR A 4 -74.65 -24.55 6.61
C THR A 4 -74.18 -23.26 5.85
N VAL A 5 -74.17 -23.21 4.50
CA VAL A 5 -74.63 -22.08 3.61
C VAL A 5 -73.94 -22.04 2.20
N GLN A 6 -74.73 -22.40 1.18
CA GLN A 6 -74.89 -21.83 -0.20
C GLN A 6 -73.71 -21.60 -1.20
N ARG A 7 -74.09 -21.37 -2.47
CA ARG A 7 -73.25 -21.24 -3.69
C ARG A 7 -73.66 -20.00 -4.53
N SER A 8 -72.71 -19.35 -5.20
CA SER A 8 -72.85 -18.68 -6.51
C SER A 8 -71.45 -18.23 -7.01
N GLY A 9 -71.15 -18.04 -8.30
CA GLY A 9 -71.86 -18.32 -9.56
C GLY A 9 -70.87 -18.21 -10.76
N LEU A 10 -71.17 -18.75 -11.95
CA LEU A 10 -70.22 -18.82 -13.08
C LEU A 10 -70.48 -17.79 -14.20
N SER A 11 -69.44 -17.11 -14.69
CA SER A 11 -69.27 -16.57 -16.07
C SER A 11 -67.90 -15.87 -16.21
N LYS A 12 -67.23 -15.78 -17.37
CA LYS A 12 -67.41 -16.42 -18.70
C LYS A 12 -66.04 -16.51 -19.44
N ARG A 13 -66.02 -17.03 -20.68
CA ARG A 13 -64.83 -17.47 -21.48
C ARG A 13 -64.65 -16.65 -22.78
N LYS A 14 -63.48 -16.79 -23.45
CA LYS A 14 -63.02 -16.22 -24.76
C LYS A 14 -62.40 -14.81 -24.67
N GLU A 15 -61.45 -14.38 -25.51
CA GLU A 15 -60.77 -14.99 -26.69
C GLU A 15 -59.26 -14.56 -26.78
N ARG A 16 -58.56 -14.81 -27.91
CA ARG A 16 -57.20 -14.32 -28.28
C ARG A 16 -57.27 -13.59 -29.64
N PRO A 17 -56.16 -13.17 -30.32
CA PRO A 17 -54.87 -12.60 -29.91
C PRO A 17 -54.58 -11.23 -30.62
N SER A 18 -53.38 -10.65 -30.45
CA SER A 18 -52.76 -9.72 -31.43
C SER A 18 -51.23 -9.68 -31.28
N ASP A 19 -50.51 -9.37 -32.36
CA ASP A 19 -49.04 -9.46 -32.50
C ASP A 19 -48.25 -8.28 -31.92
N ALA A 20 -47.01 -8.54 -31.47
CA ALA A 20 -45.79 -7.81 -31.85
C ALA A 20 -44.50 -8.41 -31.22
N ASP A 21 -43.44 -8.46 -32.03
CA ASP A 21 -42.00 -8.48 -31.72
C ASP A 21 -41.40 -9.39 -30.63
N VAL A 22 -40.81 -10.49 -31.10
CA VAL A 22 -39.65 -11.14 -30.47
C VAL A 22 -38.38 -10.34 -30.81
N GLN A 23 -37.56 -10.00 -29.81
CA GLN A 23 -36.20 -9.44 -30.00
C GLN A 23 -35.16 -10.19 -29.15
N PRO A 24 -34.05 -10.71 -29.73
CA PRO A 24 -33.06 -11.52 -29.02
C PRO A 24 -31.82 -10.73 -28.56
N SER A 25 -31.09 -11.28 -27.58
CA SER A 25 -29.65 -11.01 -27.39
C SER A 25 -28.82 -11.81 -28.41
N PRO A 26 -27.54 -11.48 -28.73
CA PRO A 26 -26.60 -10.64 -27.96
C PRO A 26 -25.72 -9.66 -28.78
N ALA A 27 -24.88 -8.86 -28.11
CA ALA A 27 -23.65 -8.31 -28.72
C ALA A 27 -22.55 -7.95 -27.69
N LYS A 28 -21.31 -8.42 -27.92
CA LYS A 28 -20.10 -7.90 -27.24
C LYS A 28 -19.58 -6.69 -27.99
N LYS A 29 -19.16 -5.62 -27.30
CA LYS A 29 -18.41 -4.49 -27.91
C LYS A 29 -17.01 -4.36 -27.32
N ALA A 30 -16.06 -5.10 -27.88
CA ALA A 30 -14.64 -4.79 -27.75
C ALA A 30 -14.28 -3.67 -28.74
N LYS A 31 -13.48 -2.67 -28.32
CA LYS A 31 -12.94 -1.63 -29.21
C LYS A 31 -11.43 -1.73 -29.26
N ALA A 32 -10.92 -2.50 -30.21
CA ALA A 32 -9.49 -2.55 -30.52
C ALA A 32 -9.09 -1.37 -31.41
N THR A 33 -7.92 -0.78 -31.17
CA THR A 33 -6.71 -0.89 -32.03
C THR A 33 -5.71 0.19 -31.62
N ALA A 34 -4.59 -0.20 -31.01
CA ALA A 34 -3.42 0.67 -30.96
C ALA A 34 -2.68 0.55 -32.30
N ARG A 35 -2.53 1.66 -33.05
CA ARG A 35 -1.70 1.67 -34.26
C ARG A 35 -0.22 1.71 -33.87
N LYS A 36 0.57 0.77 -34.38
CA LYS A 36 2.03 0.77 -34.30
C LYS A 36 2.58 1.57 -35.50
N SER A 37 3.33 2.63 -35.25
CA SER A 37 4.10 3.34 -36.28
C SER A 37 5.54 3.54 -35.82
N THR A 38 6.48 2.98 -36.58
CA THR A 38 7.89 3.34 -36.54
C THR A 38 8.09 4.71 -37.17
N GLY A 39 8.85 5.59 -36.52
CA GLY A 39 9.21 6.91 -37.04
C GLY A 39 10.37 7.50 -36.24
N GLY A 40 11.37 8.06 -36.93
CA GLY A 40 12.59 8.58 -36.30
C GLY A 40 12.43 9.95 -35.66
N ARG A 41 13.49 10.40 -34.97
CA ARG A 41 13.67 11.83 -34.64
C ARG A 41 13.62 12.66 -35.93
N PRO A 42 12.95 13.83 -35.95
CA PRO A 42 13.15 14.79 -37.03
C PRO A 42 14.61 15.31 -36.99
N PRO A 43 15.24 15.58 -38.14
CA PRO A 43 16.59 16.15 -38.19
C PRO A 43 16.60 17.59 -37.70
N VAL A 44 17.64 17.96 -36.94
CA VAL A 44 17.86 19.35 -36.51
C VAL A 44 18.71 20.06 -37.58
N PRO A 45 18.27 21.20 -38.13
CA PRO A 45 19.07 21.98 -39.07
C PRO A 45 20.24 22.67 -38.34
N PRO A 46 21.47 22.63 -38.87
CA PRO A 46 22.61 23.30 -38.26
C PRO A 46 22.68 24.78 -38.69
N SER A 47 22.56 25.71 -37.74
CA SER A 47 22.96 27.10 -37.91
C SER A 47 24.27 27.37 -37.17
N ALA A 48 25.26 27.90 -37.90
CA ALA A 48 26.62 28.15 -37.42
C ALA A 48 26.79 29.63 -36.95
N PRO A 49 27.98 30.15 -36.56
CA PRO A 49 28.10 30.77 -35.25
C PRO A 49 28.29 32.30 -35.25
N ARG A 50 27.75 32.94 -34.21
CA ARG A 50 28.00 34.33 -33.76
C ARG A 50 27.53 34.43 -32.29
N GLY A 51 28.15 35.20 -31.40
CA GLY A 51 29.39 35.99 -31.46
C GLY A 51 29.71 36.50 -30.04
N SER A 52 30.94 36.93 -29.77
CA SER A 52 31.39 37.37 -28.45
C SER A 52 30.99 38.80 -28.08
N ASN A 53 30.75 39.04 -26.79
CA ASN A 53 30.55 40.36 -26.13
C ASN A 53 29.20 41.04 -26.50
N ALA A 54 28.62 41.93 -25.68
CA ALA A 54 29.19 42.68 -24.55
C ALA A 54 28.19 42.90 -23.38
N SER A 55 28.66 43.58 -22.34
CA SER A 55 27.87 44.07 -21.20
C SER A 55 26.84 45.14 -21.60
N GLY A 56 25.62 45.04 -21.05
CA GLY A 56 24.60 46.10 -21.11
C GLY A 56 24.01 46.38 -19.74
N SER A 57 24.45 47.46 -19.09
CA SER A 57 23.79 48.06 -17.93
C SER A 57 22.79 49.13 -18.38
N GLY A 58 21.61 49.17 -17.76
CA GLY A 58 20.57 50.15 -18.09
C GLY A 58 19.23 49.45 -18.31
N GLY A 59 18.35 49.51 -17.32
CA GLY A 59 17.09 48.76 -17.34
C GLY A 59 16.42 48.81 -15.98
N ASP A 60 16.13 50.03 -15.49
CA ASP A 60 15.33 50.22 -14.29
C ASP A 60 13.98 49.51 -14.43
N ARG A 61 13.71 48.62 -13.48
CA ARG A 61 12.40 47.98 -13.24
C ARG A 61 12.30 47.65 -11.76
N ASP A 62 11.86 48.63 -10.96
CA ASP A 62 11.12 48.26 -9.77
C ASP A 62 10.04 47.23 -10.13
N SER A 63 10.16 46.08 -9.50
CA SER A 63 9.11 45.08 -9.39
C SER A 63 9.46 44.22 -8.18
N GLY A 64 9.49 44.85 -7.00
CA GLY A 64 9.79 44.26 -5.69
C GLY A 64 8.85 43.15 -5.20
N THR A 65 8.36 42.29 -6.09
CA THR A 65 7.61 41.07 -5.78
C THR A 65 8.58 39.88 -5.75
N ALA A 66 9.10 39.58 -4.55
CA ALA A 66 9.88 38.38 -4.31
C ALA A 66 9.02 37.13 -4.61
N ASN A 67 9.16 36.61 -5.83
CA ASN A 67 8.44 35.43 -6.31
C ASN A 67 8.85 34.21 -5.47
N ALA A 68 8.09 33.95 -4.40
CA ALA A 68 8.39 32.98 -3.36
C ALA A 68 8.51 31.57 -3.96
N GLY A 69 9.74 31.18 -4.31
CA GLY A 69 10.02 30.10 -5.24
C GLY A 69 9.30 28.81 -4.88
N LYS A 70 8.44 28.34 -5.80
CA LYS A 70 7.57 27.15 -5.60
C LYS A 70 8.35 26.02 -4.93
N LYS A 71 7.98 25.70 -3.68
CA LYS A 71 8.68 24.74 -2.81
C LYS A 71 9.01 23.45 -3.60
N ARG A 72 10.30 23.23 -3.86
CA ARG A 72 10.78 22.20 -4.79
C ARG A 72 10.44 20.79 -4.30
N ARG A 73 9.38 20.19 -4.85
CA ARG A 73 8.98 18.81 -4.58
C ARG A 73 10.01 17.83 -5.16
N PHE A 74 10.47 16.87 -4.35
CA PHE A 74 11.29 15.75 -4.83
C PHE A 74 10.46 14.79 -5.70
N ARG A 75 11.10 14.10 -6.65
CA ARG A 75 10.44 13.04 -7.43
C ARG A 75 10.07 11.86 -6.52
N PRO A 76 9.00 11.09 -6.82
CA PRO A 76 8.71 9.85 -6.12
C PRO A 76 9.93 8.93 -6.04
N GLY A 77 10.10 8.23 -4.92
CA GLY A 77 11.28 7.38 -4.65
C GLY A 77 12.56 8.14 -4.24
N THR A 78 12.74 9.42 -4.60
CA THR A 78 13.98 10.18 -4.27
C THR A 78 14.17 10.38 -2.76
N VAL A 79 13.08 10.50 -1.99
CA VAL A 79 13.14 10.62 -0.53
C VAL A 79 13.36 9.25 0.11
N ALA A 80 12.60 8.22 -0.30
CA ALA A 80 12.78 6.85 0.17
C ALA A 80 14.21 6.30 -0.05
N LEU A 81 14.83 6.56 -1.21
CA LEU A 81 16.23 6.18 -1.47
C LEU A 81 17.24 6.92 -0.59
N ARG A 82 16.90 8.10 -0.06
CA ARG A 82 17.70 8.82 0.94
C ARG A 82 17.50 8.24 2.33
N GLU A 83 16.27 7.89 2.68
CA GLU A 83 15.90 7.28 3.96
C GLU A 83 16.51 5.89 4.11
N ILE A 84 16.42 5.03 3.11
CA ILE A 84 17.08 3.72 3.07
C ILE A 84 18.59 3.88 3.34
N ARG A 85 19.27 4.78 2.62
CA ARG A 85 20.71 5.05 2.80
C ARG A 85 21.06 5.68 4.15
N LYS A 86 20.14 6.41 4.77
CA LYS A 86 20.31 6.94 6.13
C LYS A 86 20.24 5.78 7.13
N TYR A 87 19.15 5.01 7.09
CA TYR A 87 18.88 3.97 8.07
C TYR A 87 19.82 2.76 7.96
N GLN A 88 20.33 2.45 6.76
CA GLN A 88 21.40 1.46 6.56
C GLN A 88 22.79 1.93 7.03
N LYS A 89 22.96 3.21 7.41
CA LYS A 89 24.22 3.76 7.95
C LYS A 89 24.17 3.96 9.48
N SER A 90 22.98 4.12 10.05
CA SER A 90 22.74 4.25 11.49
C SER A 90 22.43 2.90 12.13
N THR A 91 22.75 2.74 13.42
CA THR A 91 22.26 1.63 14.27
C THR A 91 21.24 2.14 15.30
N ASP A 92 20.55 3.24 14.99
CA ASP A 92 19.54 3.85 15.85
C ASP A 92 18.25 3.02 15.84
N LEU A 93 17.71 2.72 17.02
CA LEU A 93 16.40 2.04 17.15
C LEU A 93 15.27 2.96 16.67
N LEU A 94 14.42 2.42 15.81
CA LEU A 94 13.39 3.14 15.05
C LEU A 94 12.00 3.08 15.71
N ILE A 95 11.73 2.06 16.55
CA ILE A 95 10.47 1.97 17.29
C ILE A 95 10.53 2.85 18.54
N GLN A 96 9.42 3.54 18.83
CA GLN A 96 9.33 4.39 20.01
C GLN A 96 9.31 3.53 21.30
N LYS A 97 10.25 3.82 22.21
CA LYS A 97 10.50 3.00 23.41
C LYS A 97 9.30 2.87 24.36
N LEU A 98 8.51 3.94 24.53
CA LEU A 98 7.35 3.91 25.45
C LEU A 98 6.17 3.07 24.91
N PRO A 99 5.71 3.24 23.65
CA PRO A 99 4.77 2.30 23.03
C PRO A 99 5.24 0.84 23.05
N PHE A 100 6.51 0.58 22.72
CA PHE A 100 7.07 -0.78 22.76
C PHE A 100 7.06 -1.38 24.17
N SER A 101 7.51 -0.62 25.18
CA SER A 101 7.47 -1.01 26.59
C SER A 101 6.06 -1.31 27.09
N ARG A 102 5.03 -0.62 26.59
CA ARG A 102 3.63 -0.93 26.90
C ARG A 102 3.20 -2.26 26.27
N LEU A 103 3.41 -2.44 24.97
CA LEU A 103 3.06 -3.66 24.24
C LEU A 103 3.73 -4.92 24.83
N VAL A 104 5.01 -4.84 25.20
CA VAL A 104 5.73 -5.96 25.84
C VAL A 104 5.10 -6.33 27.19
N ARG A 105 4.63 -5.35 27.97
CA ARG A 105 3.97 -5.60 29.26
C ARG A 105 2.56 -6.14 29.10
N GLU A 106 1.83 -5.66 28.11
CA GLU A 106 0.48 -6.11 27.73
C GLU A 106 0.50 -7.62 27.36
N ILE A 107 1.35 -8.00 26.41
CA ILE A 107 1.56 -9.40 26.00
C ILE A 107 2.05 -10.25 27.19
N ALA A 108 2.99 -9.74 27.99
CA ALA A 108 3.51 -10.49 29.12
C ALA A 108 2.49 -10.68 30.25
N MET A 109 1.53 -9.75 30.43
CA MET A 109 0.42 -9.94 31.35
C MET A 109 -0.49 -11.07 30.89
N GLU A 110 -0.93 -11.05 29.62
CA GLU A 110 -1.70 -12.13 28.98
C GLU A 110 -1.03 -13.51 29.16
N MET A 111 0.28 -13.60 28.84
CA MET A 111 1.06 -14.84 28.99
C MET A 111 1.27 -15.27 30.46
N THR A 112 1.09 -14.40 31.45
CA THR A 112 1.20 -14.76 32.88
C THR A 112 -0.13 -15.04 33.55
N THR A 113 -1.25 -14.55 33.02
CA THR A 113 -2.59 -14.88 33.56
C THR A 113 -2.93 -16.36 33.42
N ASP A 114 -2.40 -17.04 32.39
CA ASP A 114 -2.59 -18.48 32.14
C ASP A 114 -1.79 -19.39 33.09
N VAL A 115 -0.85 -18.84 33.88
CA VAL A 115 0.14 -19.58 34.69
C VAL A 115 0.00 -19.29 36.19
N ASN A 116 -0.97 -18.48 36.61
CA ASN A 116 -0.99 -17.90 37.94
C ASN A 116 -1.68 -18.79 38.99
N ASP A 117 -0.95 -19.80 39.48
CA ASP A 117 -1.37 -20.77 40.51
C ASP A 117 -1.65 -20.13 41.90
N GLY A 118 -2.77 -19.41 42.02
CA GLY A 118 -3.47 -19.10 43.26
C GLY A 118 -2.80 -18.16 44.28
N TYR A 119 -1.50 -17.86 44.16
CA TYR A 119 -0.72 -17.16 45.18
C TYR A 119 -0.06 -15.84 44.71
N GLY A 120 -0.83 -14.76 44.84
CA GLY A 120 -0.30 -13.41 45.06
C GLY A 120 -0.19 -12.51 43.82
N ASP A 121 -0.59 -11.25 44.00
CA ASP A 121 -0.45 -10.13 43.05
C ASP A 121 1.02 -9.68 42.92
N SER A 122 1.86 -10.55 42.35
CA SER A 122 3.29 -10.30 42.13
C SER A 122 3.56 -9.83 40.69
N GLY A 123 2.88 -8.76 40.27
CA GLY A 123 2.91 -8.25 38.90
C GLY A 123 4.32 -8.11 38.31
N LEU A 124 4.50 -8.64 37.09
CA LEU A 124 5.80 -8.86 36.45
C LEU A 124 6.65 -7.58 36.35
N ARG A 125 7.79 -7.59 37.05
CA ARG A 125 8.77 -6.48 37.06
C ARG A 125 9.79 -6.63 35.94
N TRP A 126 10.06 -5.53 35.25
CA TRP A 126 10.90 -5.48 34.05
C TRP A 126 12.15 -4.63 34.27
N GLN A 127 13.32 -5.19 33.97
CA GLN A 127 14.59 -4.45 33.91
C GLN A 127 14.68 -3.65 32.61
N THR A 128 15.26 -2.44 32.65
CA THR A 128 15.41 -1.57 31.48
C THR A 128 16.20 -2.23 30.34
N SER A 129 17.27 -2.95 30.65
CA SER A 129 18.07 -3.72 29.67
C SER A 129 17.28 -4.85 29.01
N ALA A 130 16.39 -5.54 29.73
CA ALA A 130 15.56 -6.59 29.14
C ALA A 130 14.59 -6.03 28.10
N LEU A 131 14.00 -4.86 28.36
CA LEU A 131 13.14 -4.15 27.40
C LEU A 131 13.92 -3.63 26.19
N LEU A 132 15.18 -3.23 26.37
CA LEU A 132 16.07 -2.84 25.26
C LEU A 132 16.47 -4.06 24.40
N ALA A 133 16.88 -5.17 25.00
CA ALA A 133 17.25 -6.39 24.31
C ALA A 133 16.07 -6.96 23.49
N LEU A 134 14.85 -6.94 24.04
CA LEU A 134 13.64 -7.30 23.29
C LEU A 134 13.39 -6.35 22.11
N GLN A 135 13.64 -5.05 22.26
CA GLN A 135 13.48 -4.08 21.17
C GLN A 135 14.51 -4.34 20.06
N GLU A 136 15.79 -4.51 20.42
CA GLU A 136 16.89 -4.79 19.49
C GLU A 136 16.64 -6.09 18.70
N ALA A 137 16.26 -7.17 19.39
CA ALA A 137 15.92 -8.45 18.74
C ALA A 137 14.71 -8.32 17.81
N THR A 138 13.67 -7.58 18.22
CA THR A 138 12.46 -7.38 17.41
C THR A 138 12.75 -6.56 16.16
N GLU A 139 13.46 -5.43 16.28
CA GLU A 139 13.81 -4.60 15.13
C GLU A 139 14.77 -5.31 14.18
N ALA A 140 15.77 -6.03 14.70
CA ALA A 140 16.66 -6.86 13.88
C ALA A 140 15.89 -7.94 13.11
N TYR A 141 14.97 -8.67 13.75
CA TYR A 141 14.14 -9.67 13.08
C TYR A 141 13.26 -9.05 11.97
N LEU A 142 12.64 -7.89 12.24
CA LEU A 142 11.80 -7.20 11.27
C LEU A 142 12.60 -6.70 10.05
N VAL A 143 13.80 -6.15 10.25
CA VAL A 143 14.69 -5.74 9.13
C VAL A 143 15.00 -6.92 8.21
N HIS A 144 15.51 -8.03 8.76
CA HIS A 144 15.81 -9.22 7.96
C HIS A 144 14.55 -9.80 7.28
N LEU A 145 13.37 -9.71 7.90
CA LEU A 145 12.11 -10.15 7.28
C LEU A 145 11.68 -9.25 6.11
N PHE A 146 11.91 -7.94 6.20
CA PHE A 146 11.65 -7.01 5.09
C PHE A 146 12.64 -7.18 3.93
N GLU A 147 13.87 -7.61 4.18
CA GLU A 147 14.85 -7.94 3.14
C GLU A 147 14.39 -9.13 2.29
N ASP A 148 13.98 -10.25 2.92
CA ASP A 148 13.43 -11.42 2.21
C ASP A 148 12.12 -11.08 1.48
N ALA A 149 11.23 -10.30 2.11
CA ALA A 149 10.00 -9.85 1.47
C ALA A 149 10.29 -8.94 0.25
N ASN A 150 11.36 -8.14 0.29
CA ASN A 150 11.80 -7.32 -0.84
C ASN A 150 12.35 -8.18 -1.98
N LEU A 151 13.13 -9.23 -1.68
CA LEU A 151 13.53 -10.23 -2.68
C LEU A 151 12.31 -10.91 -3.32
N CYS A 152 11.28 -11.28 -2.53
CA CYS A 152 10.03 -11.83 -3.03
C CYS A 152 9.26 -10.84 -3.94
N ALA A 153 9.21 -9.56 -3.58
CA ALA A 153 8.58 -8.52 -4.41
C ALA A 153 9.33 -8.31 -5.74
N ILE A 154 10.67 -8.28 -5.71
CA ILE A 154 11.53 -8.15 -6.91
C ILE A 154 11.39 -9.37 -7.82
N HIS A 155 11.40 -10.59 -7.27
CA HIS A 155 11.13 -11.83 -8.01
C HIS A 155 9.77 -11.77 -8.74
N ALA A 156 8.75 -11.26 -8.06
CA ALA A 156 7.42 -10.98 -8.61
C ALA A 156 7.34 -9.66 -9.43
N LYS A 157 8.47 -9.14 -9.92
CA LYS A 157 8.61 -7.97 -10.82
C LYS A 157 7.96 -6.67 -10.29
N ARG A 158 8.02 -6.44 -8.98
CA ARG A 158 7.50 -5.26 -8.29
C ARG A 158 8.57 -4.54 -7.48
N VAL A 159 8.28 -3.27 -7.15
CA VAL A 159 9.08 -2.41 -6.24
C VAL A 159 8.27 -2.02 -4.99
N THR A 160 7.09 -2.63 -4.81
CA THR A 160 6.19 -2.38 -3.67
C THR A 160 5.89 -3.70 -2.98
N LEU A 161 6.24 -3.76 -1.70
CA LEU A 161 5.93 -4.87 -0.80
C LEU A 161 4.41 -5.03 -0.64
N MET A 162 3.97 -6.28 -0.51
CA MET A 162 2.59 -6.67 -0.25
C MET A 162 2.57 -7.75 0.83
N GLN A 163 1.43 -7.94 1.51
CA GLN A 163 1.29 -8.94 2.58
C GLN A 163 1.72 -10.36 2.15
N ARG A 164 1.42 -10.73 0.90
CA ARG A 164 1.84 -12.01 0.30
C ARG A 164 3.36 -12.22 0.25
N ASP A 165 4.15 -11.15 0.19
CA ASP A 165 5.62 -11.25 0.12
C ASP A 165 6.19 -11.59 1.50
N ILE A 166 5.62 -11.02 2.56
CA ILE A 166 5.95 -11.33 3.96
C ILE A 166 5.45 -12.74 4.34
N GLN A 167 4.25 -13.11 3.89
CA GLN A 167 3.71 -14.47 4.05
C GLN A 167 4.58 -15.52 3.37
N LEU A 168 5.04 -15.26 2.14
CA LEU A 168 5.95 -16.13 1.41
C LEU A 168 7.33 -16.23 2.10
N ALA A 169 7.91 -15.10 2.53
CA ALA A 169 9.17 -15.09 3.27
C ALA A 169 9.10 -15.93 4.56
N ARG A 170 8.08 -15.71 5.41
CA ARG A 170 7.85 -16.55 6.62
C ARG A 170 7.66 -18.03 6.25
N ARG A 171 6.91 -18.33 5.18
CA ARG A 171 6.66 -19.71 4.75
C ARG A 171 7.93 -20.42 4.26
N ILE A 172 8.87 -19.70 3.64
CA ILE A 172 10.16 -20.25 3.19
C ILE A 172 11.14 -20.42 4.35
N ARG A 173 11.19 -19.49 5.31
CA ARG A 173 12.03 -19.63 6.52
C ARG A 173 11.57 -20.76 7.46
N GLY A 174 10.32 -21.20 7.37
CA GLY A 174 9.78 -22.29 8.18
C GLY A 174 9.55 -21.90 9.66
N PRO A 175 9.41 -22.88 10.58
CA PRO A 175 9.02 -22.63 11.98
C PRO A 175 9.91 -21.63 12.70
N TRP A 176 11.22 -21.85 12.61
CA TRP A 176 12.28 -20.99 13.16
C TRP A 176 12.27 -19.56 12.61
N GLY A 177 11.63 -19.34 11.46
CA GLY A 177 11.44 -18.04 10.81
C GLY A 177 10.21 -17.26 11.24
N GLY A 178 9.63 -17.58 12.41
CA GLY A 178 8.40 -16.98 12.89
C GLY A 178 7.16 -17.69 12.36
N MET A 179 7.10 -19.02 12.44
CA MET A 179 5.88 -19.81 12.39
C MET A 179 5.83 -20.73 13.62
N ALA A 180 5.19 -20.23 14.68
CA ALA A 180 4.45 -21.03 15.64
C ALA A 180 2.97 -20.99 15.23
#